data_AF-A0A530YE96-F1
#
_entry.id   AF-A0A530YE96-F1
#
_cell.length_a   1.000
_cell.length_b   1.000
_cell.length_c   1.000
_cell.angle_alpha   90.00
_cell.angle_beta   90.00
_cell.angle_gamma   90.00
#
_symmetry.space_group_name_H-M   'P 1'
#
loop_
_entity.id
_entity.type
_entity.pdbx_description
1 polymer ?
#
loop_
_entity_poly.entity_id
_entity_poly.type
_entity_poly.pdbx_seq_one_letter_code
_entity_poly.pdbx_strand_id
1 'polypeptide(L)'
;PVRIAKAWTVLMKRLGYNRFVAQGGDWGALITEQMALMAPPELIAIHTNMPATIPPEIVKALAAASPPPAELGPDEKRAYEQVAFFYKFGLGYANEMALRPQTLYGLVDSPAGLASWILDHDADSYALIARSFDGEPEGLTRDDILDNITLYWLTNTAISSARLYWEHRQTAKAGFFDAKGITIPVGVSANPSEIYTAPKSWTERAFPKLLHYGHPPKGCHFAAWEQPKYFTDDVRASFKTLRTA
;
A
#
# COMPACT_ATOMS: atom_id res chain seq x y z
N PRO A 1 3.22 0.15 12.50
CA PRO A 1 4.14 -0.51 11.52
C PRO A 1 5.50 -0.96 12.11
N VAL A 2 6.27 -0.11 12.80
CA VAL A 2 7.63 -0.44 13.31
C VAL A 2 7.66 -1.71 14.19
N ARG A 3 6.73 -1.82 15.16
CA ARG A 3 6.66 -3.00 16.04
C ARG A 3 6.33 -4.28 15.26
N ILE A 4 5.51 -4.17 14.21
CA ILE A 4 5.14 -5.29 13.34
C ILE A 4 6.34 -5.73 12.50
N ALA A 5 7.10 -4.78 11.92
CA ALA A 5 8.33 -5.06 11.18
C ALA A 5 9.36 -5.85 12.02
N LYS A 6 9.53 -5.48 13.30
CA LYS A 6 10.35 -6.24 14.25
C LYS A 6 9.79 -7.66 14.48
N ALA A 7 8.48 -7.78 14.66
CA ALA A 7 7.82 -9.07 14.85
C ALA A 7 7.98 -10.00 13.63
N TRP A 8 7.85 -9.48 12.41
CA TRP A 8 8.07 -10.23 11.16
C TRP A 8 9.52 -10.67 11.02
N THR A 9 10.49 -9.82 11.37
CA THR A 9 11.90 -10.23 11.41
C THR A 9 12.14 -11.39 12.39
N VAL A 10 11.53 -11.34 13.57
CA VAL A 10 11.59 -12.44 14.56
C VAL A 10 10.88 -13.70 14.02
N LEU A 11 9.74 -13.56 13.35
CA LEU A 11 9.03 -14.67 12.72
C LEU A 11 9.91 -15.39 11.69
N MET A 12 10.54 -14.66 10.78
CA MET A 12 11.42 -15.24 9.77
C MET A 12 12.60 -16.00 10.39
N LYS A 13 13.20 -15.45 11.47
CA LYS A 13 14.24 -16.14 12.24
C LYS A 13 13.73 -17.43 12.88
N ARG A 14 12.53 -17.43 13.46
CA ARG A 14 11.91 -18.62 14.06
C ARG A 14 11.55 -19.69 13.03
N LEU A 15 11.26 -19.29 11.80
CA LEU A 15 11.05 -20.20 10.66
C LEU A 15 12.36 -20.73 10.06
N GLY A 16 13.53 -20.27 10.54
CA GLY A 16 14.84 -20.71 10.06
C GLY A 16 15.31 -20.00 8.79
N TYR A 17 14.63 -18.93 8.34
CA TYR A 17 15.07 -18.15 7.19
C TYR A 17 16.20 -17.19 7.59
N ASN A 18 17.42 -17.55 7.20
CA ASN A 18 18.62 -16.72 7.34
C ASN A 18 18.87 -15.78 6.14
N ARG A 19 18.03 -15.89 5.10
CA ARG A 19 18.07 -15.08 3.89
C ARG A 19 16.66 -15.02 3.29
N PHE A 20 16.03 -13.85 3.28
CA PHE A 20 14.67 -13.68 2.77
C PHE A 20 14.44 -12.31 2.12
N VAL A 21 13.38 -12.24 1.31
CA VAL A 21 12.82 -11.00 0.76
C VAL A 21 11.48 -10.72 1.44
N ALA A 22 11.03 -9.48 1.42
CA ALA A 22 9.69 -9.11 1.90
C ALA A 22 8.90 -8.39 0.80
N GLN A 23 7.58 -8.56 0.80
CA GLN A 23 6.68 -7.96 -0.17
C GLN A 23 5.49 -7.33 0.57
N GLY A 24 5.03 -6.16 0.14
CA GLY A 24 3.74 -5.65 0.62
C GLY A 24 3.16 -4.49 -0.20
N GLY A 25 1.83 -4.43 -0.22
CA GLY A 25 1.01 -3.25 -0.54
C GLY A 25 0.34 -2.70 0.72
N ASP A 26 -0.30 -1.54 0.66
CA ASP A 26 -1.02 -0.92 1.80
C ASP A 26 -0.21 -0.88 3.11
N TRP A 27 -0.78 -1.26 4.25
CA TRP A 27 -0.07 -1.42 5.51
C TRP A 27 1.12 -2.37 5.40
N GLY A 28 1.03 -3.39 4.55
CA GLY A 28 2.12 -4.30 4.22
C GLY A 28 3.31 -3.58 3.58
N ALA A 29 3.08 -2.58 2.71
CA ALA A 29 4.13 -1.75 2.12
C ALA A 29 4.83 -0.96 3.24
N LEU A 30 4.07 -0.30 4.11
CA LEU A 30 4.62 0.44 5.25
C LEU A 30 5.44 -0.46 6.17
N ILE A 31 4.96 -1.66 6.48
CA ILE A 31 5.67 -2.61 7.34
C ILE A 31 6.96 -3.08 6.64
N THR A 32 6.88 -3.46 5.37
CA THR A 32 8.00 -3.94 4.56
C THR A 32 9.09 -2.86 4.41
N GLU A 33 8.70 -1.61 4.19
CA GLU A 33 9.63 -0.48 4.15
C GLU A 33 10.25 -0.17 5.51
N GLN A 34 9.49 -0.33 6.61
CA GLN A 34 10.09 -0.23 7.95
C GLN A 34 11.10 -1.36 8.21
N MET A 35 10.87 -2.58 7.70
CA MET A 35 11.88 -3.64 7.74
C MET A 35 13.11 -3.24 6.92
N ALA A 36 12.94 -2.64 5.75
CA ALA A 36 14.03 -2.17 4.90
C ALA A 36 14.85 -1.05 5.55
N LEU A 37 14.21 -0.13 6.27
CA LEU A 37 14.90 0.90 7.06
C LEU A 37 15.68 0.32 8.24
N MET A 38 15.17 -0.74 8.87
CA MET A 38 15.90 -1.47 9.92
C MET A 38 17.07 -2.28 9.35
N ALA A 39 16.97 -2.69 8.09
CA ALA A 39 17.96 -3.47 7.35
C ALA A 39 18.55 -4.65 8.16
N PRO A 40 17.73 -5.57 8.71
CA PRO A 40 18.27 -6.77 9.33
C PRO A 40 19.09 -7.54 8.29
N PRO A 41 20.24 -8.13 8.68
CA PRO A 41 21.18 -8.73 7.71
C PRO A 41 20.56 -9.88 6.90
N GLU A 42 19.51 -10.52 7.41
CA GLU A 42 18.81 -11.60 6.73
C GLU A 42 17.84 -11.10 5.63
N LEU A 43 17.43 -9.83 5.64
CA LEU A 43 16.56 -9.23 4.63
C LEU A 43 17.40 -8.69 3.47
N ILE A 44 17.36 -9.39 2.33
CA ILE A 44 18.23 -9.06 1.18
C ILE A 44 17.62 -8.07 0.19
N ALA A 45 16.30 -7.94 0.15
CA ALA A 45 15.56 -7.01 -0.70
C ALA A 45 14.09 -6.93 -0.30
N ILE A 46 13.41 -5.90 -0.79
CA ILE A 46 11.95 -5.78 -0.69
C ILE A 46 11.29 -5.59 -2.07
N HIS A 47 10.00 -5.89 -2.16
CA HIS A 47 9.12 -5.48 -3.27
C HIS A 47 7.89 -4.76 -2.70
N THR A 48 7.44 -3.71 -3.37
CA THR A 48 6.23 -2.99 -2.97
C THR A 48 5.38 -2.60 -4.19
N ASN A 49 4.07 -2.69 -4.04
CA ASN A 49 3.10 -2.21 -5.02
C ASN A 49 2.38 -0.93 -4.58
N MET A 50 2.81 -0.32 -3.46
CA MET A 50 2.37 1.00 -2.98
C MET A 50 3.58 1.70 -2.36
N PRO A 51 4.58 2.07 -3.20
CA PRO A 51 5.88 2.50 -2.70
C PRO A 51 5.79 3.92 -2.11
N ALA A 52 6.59 4.22 -1.09
CA ALA A 52 6.74 5.57 -0.57
C ALA A 52 7.84 6.33 -1.35
N THR A 53 7.44 7.04 -2.41
CA THR A 53 8.36 7.69 -3.35
C THR A 53 8.24 9.21 -3.43
N ILE A 54 7.25 9.83 -2.78
CA ILE A 54 6.98 11.26 -2.94
C ILE A 54 8.16 12.08 -2.40
N PRO A 55 8.79 12.93 -3.23
CA PRO A 55 9.89 13.77 -2.78
C PRO A 55 9.48 14.82 -1.74
N PRO A 56 10.38 15.23 -0.82
CA PRO A 56 10.06 16.18 0.25
C PRO A 56 9.46 17.52 -0.24
N GLU A 57 9.94 18.04 -1.37
CA GLU A 57 9.42 19.28 -1.95
C GLU A 57 7.98 19.12 -2.47
N ILE A 58 7.62 17.93 -2.95
CA ILE A 58 6.26 17.60 -3.39
C ILE A 58 5.34 17.41 -2.20
N VAL A 59 5.81 16.75 -1.14
CA VAL A 59 5.09 16.66 0.15
C VAL A 59 4.75 18.06 0.67
N LYS A 60 5.72 18.99 0.62
CA LYS A 60 5.51 20.38 1.05
C LYS A 60 4.47 21.11 0.20
N ALA A 61 4.52 20.96 -1.12
CA ALA A 61 3.55 21.56 -2.03
C ALA A 61 2.13 21.03 -1.80
N LEU A 62 1.97 19.71 -1.64
CA LEU A 62 0.70 19.05 -1.32
C LEU A 62 0.13 19.53 0.02
N ALA A 63 0.96 19.59 1.06
CA ALA A 63 0.54 20.08 2.38
C ALA A 63 0.10 21.55 2.36
N ALA A 64 0.67 22.36 1.47
CA ALA A 64 0.28 23.75 1.25
C ALA A 64 -0.92 23.91 0.30
N ALA A 65 -1.52 22.80 -0.17
CA ALA A 65 -2.58 22.80 -1.19
C ALA A 65 -2.22 23.63 -2.43
N SER A 66 -0.94 23.63 -2.80
CA SER A 66 -0.43 24.39 -3.95
C SER A 66 -0.80 23.69 -5.28
N PRO A 67 -0.82 24.41 -6.42
CA PRO A 67 -0.87 23.75 -7.72
C PRO A 67 0.37 22.86 -7.94
N PRO A 68 0.33 21.88 -8.86
CA PRO A 68 1.51 21.10 -9.23
C PRO A 68 2.65 22.03 -9.67
N PRO A 69 3.89 21.82 -9.18
CA PRO A 69 5.05 22.57 -9.65
C PRO A 69 5.19 22.51 -11.18
N ALA A 70 5.59 23.62 -11.80
CA ALA A 70 5.59 23.77 -13.26
C ALA A 70 6.64 22.89 -13.95
N GLU A 71 7.66 22.48 -13.22
CA GLU A 71 8.76 21.62 -13.66
C GLU A 71 8.42 20.12 -13.70
N LEU A 72 7.26 19.72 -13.18
CA LEU A 72 6.86 18.31 -13.17
C LEU A 72 6.58 17.79 -14.58
N GLY A 73 7.14 16.62 -14.89
CA GLY A 73 6.78 15.88 -16.10
C GLY A 73 5.32 15.37 -16.07
N PRO A 74 4.78 14.86 -17.19
CA PRO A 74 3.39 14.41 -17.27
C PRO A 74 3.01 13.36 -16.21
N ASP A 75 3.85 12.35 -16.01
CA ASP A 75 3.60 11.28 -15.03
C ASP A 75 3.66 11.79 -13.58
N GLU A 76 4.60 12.69 -13.30
CA GLU A 76 4.75 13.31 -11.97
C GLU A 76 3.60 14.25 -11.66
N LYS A 77 3.14 15.01 -12.65
CA LYS A 77 1.97 15.85 -12.54
C LYS A 77 0.71 15.02 -12.28
N ARG A 78 0.53 13.92 -13.01
CA ARG A 78 -0.57 12.98 -12.77
C ARG A 78 -0.52 12.42 -11.35
N ALA A 79 0.64 11.96 -10.89
CA ALA A 79 0.83 11.46 -9.54
C ALA A 79 0.52 12.54 -8.49
N TYR A 80 0.96 13.78 -8.69
CA TYR A 80 0.63 14.91 -7.83
C TYR A 80 -0.89 15.10 -7.71
N GLU A 81 -1.59 15.11 -8.84
CA GLU A 81 -3.04 15.30 -8.90
C GLU A 81 -3.80 14.15 -8.22
N GLN A 82 -3.35 12.90 -8.41
CA GLN A 82 -3.91 11.73 -7.72
C GLN A 82 -3.76 11.84 -6.19
N VAL A 83 -2.56 12.17 -5.71
CA VAL A 83 -2.31 12.33 -4.27
C VAL A 83 -3.10 13.51 -3.70
N ALA A 84 -3.16 14.64 -4.41
CA ALA A 84 -3.94 15.81 -4.01
C ALA A 84 -5.44 15.49 -3.91
N PHE A 85 -5.97 14.73 -4.88
CA PHE A 85 -7.35 14.24 -4.85
C PHE A 85 -7.59 13.33 -3.64
N PHE A 86 -6.71 12.34 -3.42
CA PHE A 86 -6.83 11.42 -2.29
C PHE A 86 -6.75 12.13 -0.93
N TYR A 87 -5.82 13.08 -0.76
CA TYR A 87 -5.73 13.86 0.49
C TYR A 87 -6.96 14.73 0.74
N LYS A 88 -7.60 15.23 -0.32
CA LYS A 88 -8.79 16.07 -0.21
C LYS A 88 -10.06 15.26 0.06
N PHE A 89 -10.20 14.07 -0.54
CA PHE A 89 -11.47 13.35 -0.58
C PHE A 89 -11.41 11.91 -0.03
N GLY A 90 -10.26 11.24 -0.07
CA GLY A 90 -10.12 9.81 0.25
C GLY A 90 -9.70 9.47 1.68
N LEU A 91 -9.35 10.47 2.51
CA LEU A 91 -8.85 10.23 3.88
C LEU A 91 -9.93 10.07 4.97
N GLY A 92 -11.22 10.10 4.62
CA GLY A 92 -12.32 10.06 5.59
C GLY A 92 -12.23 8.87 6.56
N TYR A 93 -12.15 7.66 6.01
CA TYR A 93 -12.07 6.42 6.78
C TYR A 93 -10.82 6.39 7.67
N ALA A 94 -9.66 6.75 7.10
CA ALA A 94 -8.37 6.74 7.78
C ALA A 94 -8.34 7.75 8.93
N ASN A 95 -8.94 8.93 8.76
CA ASN A 95 -9.02 9.96 9.79
C ASN A 95 -9.85 9.48 10.99
N GLU A 96 -11.01 8.87 10.77
CA GLU A 96 -11.85 8.35 11.85
C GLU A 96 -11.14 7.20 12.59
N MET A 97 -10.56 6.24 11.86
CA MET A 97 -9.79 5.13 12.45
C MET A 97 -8.53 5.62 13.19
N ALA A 98 -7.90 6.70 12.74
CA ALA A 98 -6.72 7.25 13.38
C ALA A 98 -7.03 8.09 14.63
N LEU A 99 -8.22 8.68 14.73
CA LEU A 99 -8.60 9.57 15.83
C LEU A 99 -9.48 8.89 16.88
N ARG A 100 -10.44 8.04 16.46
CA ARG A 100 -11.51 7.47 17.30
C ARG A 100 -11.90 6.04 16.88
N PRO A 101 -10.97 5.10 16.68
CA PRO A 101 -11.27 3.74 16.20
C PRO A 101 -12.24 2.98 17.10
N GLN A 102 -12.24 3.26 18.41
CA GLN A 102 -13.14 2.57 19.33
C GLN A 102 -14.61 2.98 19.15
N THR A 103 -14.88 4.20 18.65
CA THR A 103 -16.23 4.70 18.44
C THR A 103 -16.94 3.96 17.30
N LEU A 104 -16.20 3.30 16.41
CA LEU A 104 -16.70 2.56 15.25
C LEU A 104 -17.45 1.25 15.61
N TYR A 105 -18.01 1.12 16.80
CA TYR A 105 -18.73 -0.09 17.23
C TYR A 105 -19.87 -0.51 16.29
N GLY A 106 -20.45 0.44 15.53
CA GLY A 106 -21.43 0.10 14.49
C GLY A 106 -20.92 -0.89 13.45
N LEU A 107 -19.61 -0.93 13.18
CA LEU A 107 -18.98 -1.88 12.26
C LEU A 107 -18.93 -3.32 12.78
N VAL A 108 -19.07 -3.52 14.10
CA VAL A 108 -19.09 -4.86 14.70
C VAL A 108 -20.48 -5.27 15.18
N ASP A 109 -21.43 -4.35 15.13
CA ASP A 109 -22.84 -4.60 15.44
C ASP A 109 -23.67 -4.89 14.18
N SER A 110 -23.28 -4.30 13.04
CA SER A 110 -24.01 -4.43 11.77
C SER A 110 -23.12 -5.00 10.65
N PRO A 111 -23.41 -6.19 10.11
CA PRO A 111 -22.67 -6.75 8.99
C PRO A 111 -22.85 -5.90 7.72
N ALA A 112 -24.02 -5.27 7.55
CA ALA A 112 -24.25 -4.31 6.46
C ALA A 112 -23.41 -3.04 6.65
N GLY A 113 -23.27 -2.56 7.89
CA GLY A 113 -22.41 -1.42 8.23
C GLY A 113 -20.94 -1.73 7.95
N LEU A 114 -20.47 -2.91 8.35
CA LEU A 114 -19.12 -3.39 8.03
C LEU A 114 -18.90 -3.48 6.52
N ALA A 115 -19.84 -4.08 5.80
CA ALA A 115 -19.75 -4.20 4.35
C ALA A 115 -19.65 -2.82 3.70
N SER A 116 -20.53 -1.88 4.04
CA SER A 116 -20.47 -0.52 3.48
C SER A 116 -19.13 0.18 3.76
N TRP A 117 -18.54 -0.06 4.93
CA TRP A 117 -17.26 0.54 5.30
C TRP A 117 -16.08 -0.06 4.54
N ILE A 118 -16.08 -1.36 4.27
CA ILE A 118 -15.01 -2.05 3.54
C ILE A 118 -15.10 -1.79 2.03
N LEU A 119 -16.31 -1.69 1.46
CA LEU A 119 -16.50 -1.47 0.04
C LEU A 119 -16.00 -0.08 -0.41
N ASP A 120 -16.16 0.95 0.43
CA ASP A 120 -15.77 2.34 0.15
C ASP A 120 -14.32 2.64 0.60
N HIS A 121 -13.35 1.94 0.02
CA HIS A 121 -11.92 2.08 0.38
C HIS A 121 -11.28 3.35 -0.20
N ASP A 122 -11.30 3.49 -1.52
CA ASP A 122 -10.88 4.65 -2.31
C ASP A 122 -11.66 4.67 -3.62
N ALA A 123 -11.61 5.78 -4.37
CA ALA A 123 -12.46 5.97 -5.54
C ALA A 123 -12.28 4.90 -6.63
N ASP A 124 -11.04 4.51 -6.94
CA ASP A 124 -10.75 3.55 -7.99
C ASP A 124 -11.04 2.12 -7.52
N SER A 125 -10.69 1.79 -6.28
CA SER A 125 -11.02 0.51 -5.65
C SER A 125 -12.54 0.30 -5.52
N TYR A 126 -13.28 1.32 -5.09
CA TYR A 126 -14.75 1.25 -5.02
C TYR A 126 -15.35 1.04 -6.41
N ALA A 127 -14.88 1.77 -7.41
CA ALA A 127 -15.38 1.63 -8.77
C ALA A 127 -15.12 0.21 -9.32
N LEU A 128 -13.95 -0.38 -9.02
CA LEU A 128 -13.65 -1.77 -9.36
C LEU A 128 -14.58 -2.75 -8.66
N ILE A 129 -14.75 -2.59 -7.33
CA ILE A 129 -15.63 -3.45 -6.53
C ILE A 129 -17.07 -3.38 -7.03
N ALA A 130 -17.60 -2.18 -7.32
CA ALA A 130 -18.94 -2.00 -7.85
C ALA A 130 -19.14 -2.77 -9.17
N ARG A 131 -18.19 -2.66 -10.11
CA ARG A 131 -18.24 -3.40 -11.38
C ARG A 131 -18.16 -4.92 -11.19
N SER A 132 -17.37 -5.40 -10.22
CA SER A 132 -17.34 -6.82 -9.82
C SER A 132 -18.69 -7.31 -9.28
N PHE A 133 -19.45 -6.46 -8.57
CA PHE A 133 -20.81 -6.79 -8.12
C PHE A 133 -21.83 -6.80 -9.26
N ASP A 134 -21.64 -5.96 -10.28
CA ASP A 134 -22.44 -5.95 -11.52
C ASP A 134 -22.07 -7.11 -12.48
N GLY A 135 -21.07 -7.92 -12.13
CA GLY A 135 -20.66 -9.10 -12.89
C GLY A 135 -19.65 -8.82 -14.00
N GLU A 136 -19.02 -7.64 -14.03
CA GLU A 136 -17.99 -7.33 -15.01
C GLU A 136 -16.65 -8.06 -14.69
N PRO A 137 -15.94 -8.57 -15.72
CA PRO A 137 -14.70 -9.32 -15.52
C PRO A 137 -13.51 -8.39 -15.23
N GLU A 138 -13.40 -7.95 -13.97
CA GLU A 138 -12.33 -7.04 -13.51
C GLU A 138 -11.14 -7.75 -12.85
N GLY A 139 -11.24 -9.06 -12.60
CA GLY A 139 -10.24 -9.86 -11.88
C GLY A 139 -10.67 -10.25 -10.47
N LEU A 140 -11.74 -9.62 -9.97
CA LEU A 140 -12.43 -9.96 -8.72
C LEU A 140 -13.89 -10.26 -8.99
N THR A 141 -14.45 -11.20 -8.22
CA THR A 141 -15.88 -11.51 -8.19
C THR A 141 -16.53 -10.92 -6.96
N ARG A 142 -17.87 -10.84 -6.97
CA ARG A 142 -18.66 -10.50 -5.78
C ARG A 142 -18.28 -11.38 -4.58
N ASP A 143 -18.13 -12.67 -4.80
CA ASP A 143 -17.92 -13.64 -3.73
C ASP A 143 -16.53 -13.47 -3.10
N ASP A 144 -15.51 -13.11 -3.89
CA ASP A 144 -14.19 -12.72 -3.34
C ASP A 144 -14.34 -11.57 -2.32
N ILE A 145 -15.07 -10.51 -2.68
CA ILE A 145 -15.28 -9.36 -1.79
C ILE A 145 -16.06 -9.75 -0.52
N LEU A 146 -17.11 -10.56 -0.69
CA LEU A 146 -17.91 -11.04 0.44
C LEU A 146 -17.12 -11.96 1.37
N ASP A 147 -16.19 -12.76 0.85
CA ASP A 147 -15.31 -13.60 1.66
C ASP A 147 -14.37 -12.75 2.51
N ASN A 148 -13.80 -11.68 1.96
CA ASN A 148 -12.98 -10.74 2.73
C ASN A 148 -13.79 -10.03 3.84
N ILE A 149 -15.00 -9.55 3.53
CA ILE A 149 -15.90 -8.94 4.52
C ILE A 149 -16.28 -9.95 5.61
N THR A 150 -16.60 -11.18 5.21
CA THR A 150 -16.98 -12.26 6.12
C THR A 150 -15.83 -12.62 7.06
N LEU A 151 -14.58 -12.63 6.59
CA LEU A 151 -13.41 -12.81 7.44
C LEU A 151 -13.33 -11.74 8.54
N TYR A 152 -13.52 -10.47 8.20
CA TYR A 152 -13.56 -9.37 9.18
C TYR A 152 -14.69 -9.53 10.19
N TRP A 153 -15.88 -9.91 9.71
CA TRP A 153 -17.08 -10.12 10.53
C TRP A 153 -16.89 -11.26 11.54
N LEU A 154 -16.54 -12.45 11.05
CA LEU A 154 -16.46 -13.67 11.88
C LEU A 154 -15.31 -13.62 12.89
N THR A 155 -14.26 -12.84 12.60
CA THR A 155 -13.14 -12.64 13.53
C THR A 155 -13.33 -11.43 14.44
N ASN A 156 -14.39 -10.64 14.24
CA ASN A 156 -14.67 -9.41 14.96
C ASN A 156 -13.48 -8.42 14.96
N THR A 157 -12.82 -8.28 13.81
CA THR A 157 -11.53 -7.58 13.72
C THR A 157 -11.62 -6.14 13.25
N ALA A 158 -12.77 -5.64 12.82
CA ALA A 158 -12.93 -4.27 12.29
C ALA A 158 -12.38 -3.17 13.24
N ILE A 159 -12.68 -3.26 14.54
CA ILE A 159 -12.14 -2.29 15.51
C ILE A 159 -10.65 -2.50 15.77
N SER A 160 -10.21 -3.76 15.86
CA SER A 160 -8.81 -4.07 16.14
C SER A 160 -7.89 -3.66 14.99
N SER A 161 -8.32 -3.81 13.73
CA SER A 161 -7.60 -3.32 12.57
C SER A 161 -7.57 -1.80 12.53
N ALA A 162 -8.68 -1.13 12.87
CA ALA A 162 -8.74 0.33 12.96
C ALA A 162 -7.72 0.93 13.93
N ARG A 163 -7.44 0.26 15.06
CA ARG A 163 -6.42 0.72 16.02
C ARG A 163 -5.02 0.79 15.41
N LEU A 164 -4.73 0.10 14.31
CA LEU A 164 -3.45 0.25 13.60
C LEU A 164 -3.25 1.69 13.08
N TYR A 165 -4.31 2.34 12.62
CA TYR A 165 -4.29 3.75 12.18
C TYR A 165 -4.00 4.68 13.36
N TRP A 166 -4.65 4.46 14.50
CA TRP A 166 -4.36 5.23 15.73
C TRP A 166 -2.90 5.09 16.13
N GLU A 167 -2.40 3.86 16.27
CA GLU A 167 -1.03 3.56 16.68
C GLU A 167 -0.01 4.21 15.74
N HIS A 168 -0.28 4.16 14.43
CA HIS A 168 0.57 4.84 13.46
C HIS A 168 0.52 6.35 13.64
N ARG A 169 -0.65 6.96 13.80
CA ARG A 169 -0.78 8.42 14.02
C ARG A 169 0.04 8.90 15.22
N GLN A 170 0.11 8.11 16.30
CA GLN A 170 0.91 8.47 17.49
C GLN A 170 2.43 8.41 17.25
N THR A 171 2.88 7.62 16.27
CA THR A 171 4.30 7.26 16.11
C THR A 171 4.90 7.65 14.77
N ALA A 172 4.08 8.10 13.82
CA ALA A 172 4.50 8.46 12.48
C ALA A 172 5.45 9.66 12.51
N LYS A 173 6.54 9.57 11.73
CA LYS A 173 7.51 10.66 11.52
C LYS A 173 7.50 11.21 10.10
N ALA A 174 6.75 10.55 9.21
CA ALA A 174 6.60 10.87 7.81
C ALA A 174 5.23 10.33 7.35
N GLY A 175 4.71 10.86 6.24
CA GLY A 175 3.50 10.38 5.59
C GLY A 175 3.64 8.96 5.04
N PHE A 176 2.51 8.39 4.61
CA PHE A 176 2.46 7.04 4.04
C PHE A 176 3.35 6.93 2.79
N PHE A 177 3.29 7.95 1.95
CA PHE A 177 3.89 7.99 0.61
C PHE A 177 5.23 8.74 0.53
N ASP A 178 5.64 9.38 1.62
CA ASP A 178 6.86 10.19 1.67
C ASP A 178 8.10 9.31 1.48
N ALA A 179 9.04 9.72 0.62
CA ALA A 179 10.31 9.02 0.46
C ALA A 179 11.09 8.92 1.79
N LYS A 180 11.52 7.71 2.16
CA LYS A 180 12.07 7.40 3.51
C LYS A 180 13.59 7.19 3.54
N GLY A 181 14.26 7.19 2.38
CA GLY A 181 15.70 6.95 2.27
C GLY A 181 16.10 5.48 2.45
N ILE A 182 15.36 4.56 1.82
CA ILE A 182 15.68 3.12 1.83
C ILE A 182 16.93 2.84 0.99
N THR A 183 17.88 2.08 1.53
CA THR A 183 19.20 1.85 0.91
C THR A 183 19.51 0.39 0.56
N ILE A 184 18.58 -0.52 0.85
CA ILE A 184 18.65 -1.92 0.40
C ILE A 184 17.99 -2.07 -0.98
N PRO A 185 18.20 -3.18 -1.71
CA PRO A 185 17.56 -3.39 -3.01
C PRO A 185 16.02 -3.42 -2.92
N VAL A 186 15.36 -2.77 -3.89
CA VAL A 186 13.90 -2.62 -3.94
C VAL A 186 13.36 -2.98 -5.34
N GLY A 187 12.28 -3.74 -5.41
CA GLY A 187 11.43 -3.85 -6.60
C GLY A 187 10.12 -3.08 -6.42
N VAL A 188 9.59 -2.51 -7.49
CA VAL A 188 8.33 -1.73 -7.45
C VAL A 188 7.38 -2.19 -8.55
N SER A 189 6.08 -2.26 -8.23
CA SER A 189 4.99 -2.33 -9.20
C SER A 189 4.15 -1.06 -9.12
N ALA A 190 4.21 -0.21 -10.14
CA ALA A 190 3.47 1.05 -10.23
C ALA A 190 2.14 0.83 -10.98
N ASN A 191 1.14 0.32 -10.26
CA ASN A 191 -0.18 0.04 -10.83
C ASN A 191 -0.91 1.34 -11.28
N PRO A 192 -1.64 1.32 -12.41
CA PRO A 192 -2.24 2.51 -12.99
C PRO A 192 -3.44 3.08 -12.20
N SER A 193 -4.10 2.26 -11.37
CA SER A 193 -5.26 2.62 -10.53
C SER A 193 -4.98 2.39 -9.04
N GLU A 194 -3.72 2.44 -8.64
CA GLU A 194 -3.34 2.62 -7.23
C GLU A 194 -3.70 4.06 -6.78
N ILE A 195 -3.77 4.31 -5.47
CA ILE A 195 -4.05 5.64 -4.88
C ILE A 195 -3.23 6.74 -5.55
N TYR A 196 -1.98 6.43 -5.89
CA TYR A 196 -1.26 7.14 -6.93
C TYR A 196 -0.35 6.19 -7.71
N THR A 197 -0.18 6.46 -9.00
CA THR A 197 0.76 5.71 -9.82
C THR A 197 2.16 6.30 -9.62
N ALA A 198 3.01 5.58 -8.89
CA ALA A 198 4.36 6.06 -8.57
C ALA A 198 5.19 6.32 -9.84
N PRO A 199 5.57 7.59 -10.14
CA PRO A 199 6.37 7.89 -11.32
C PRO A 199 7.74 7.21 -11.24
N LYS A 200 8.27 6.80 -12.39
CA LYS A 200 9.60 6.18 -12.47
C LYS A 200 10.69 7.09 -11.92
N SER A 201 10.66 8.38 -12.24
CA SER A 201 11.62 9.39 -11.77
C SER A 201 11.65 9.50 -10.24
N TRP A 202 10.49 9.55 -9.59
CA TRP A 202 10.38 9.59 -8.14
C TRP A 202 10.85 8.28 -7.51
N THR A 203 10.53 7.15 -8.16
CA THR A 203 10.92 5.81 -7.70
C THR A 203 12.44 5.62 -7.74
N GLU A 204 13.10 6.01 -8.83
CA GLU A 204 14.56 5.95 -8.97
C GLU A 204 15.27 6.86 -7.95
N ARG A 205 14.70 8.03 -7.66
CA ARG A 205 15.23 8.94 -6.65
C ARG A 205 15.06 8.40 -5.23
N ALA A 206 13.91 7.78 -4.93
CA ALA A 206 13.61 7.24 -3.60
C ALA A 206 14.37 5.95 -3.28
N PHE A 207 14.67 5.13 -4.30
CA PHE A 207 15.31 3.82 -4.16
C PHE A 207 16.59 3.72 -5.03
N PRO A 208 17.76 4.14 -4.51
CA PRO A 208 19.03 4.11 -5.26
C PRO A 208 19.48 2.72 -5.73
N LYS A 209 18.91 1.65 -5.15
CA LYS A 209 19.17 0.25 -5.54
C LYS A 209 17.91 -0.41 -6.12
N LEU A 210 17.24 0.28 -7.05
CA LEU A 210 16.05 -0.24 -7.72
C LEU A 210 16.42 -1.44 -8.61
N LEU A 211 15.85 -2.62 -8.29
CA LEU A 211 16.06 -3.87 -9.02
C LEU A 211 15.14 -3.98 -10.24
N HIS A 212 13.90 -3.51 -10.11
CA HIS A 212 12.85 -3.59 -11.11
C HIS A 212 11.84 -2.47 -10.90
N TYR A 213 11.39 -1.88 -12.01
CA TYR A 213 10.25 -0.97 -12.05
C TYR A 213 9.21 -1.59 -12.98
N GLY A 214 8.17 -2.16 -12.40
CA GLY A 214 7.00 -2.68 -13.10
C GLY A 214 5.99 -1.57 -13.31
N HIS A 215 5.39 -1.54 -14.50
CA HIS A 215 4.28 -0.66 -14.83
C HIS A 215 3.24 -1.47 -15.60
N PRO A 216 2.46 -2.32 -14.90
CA PRO A 216 1.51 -3.20 -15.56
C PRO A 216 0.42 -2.39 -16.27
N PRO A 217 -0.16 -2.92 -17.36
CA PRO A 217 -1.18 -2.19 -18.14
C PRO A 217 -2.50 -2.03 -17.40
N LYS A 218 -2.71 -2.79 -16.32
CA LYS A 218 -3.92 -2.80 -15.50
C LYS A 218 -3.56 -3.18 -14.06
N GLY A 219 -4.36 -2.71 -13.11
CA GLY A 219 -4.29 -3.05 -11.69
C GLY A 219 -4.62 -1.84 -10.82
N CYS A 220 -5.27 -2.11 -9.69
CA CYS A 220 -5.62 -1.15 -8.66
C CYS A 220 -4.74 -1.34 -7.40
N HIS A 221 -5.24 -0.85 -6.27
CA HIS A 221 -4.70 -1.02 -4.93
C HIS A 221 -4.49 -2.50 -4.55
N PHE A 222 -5.45 -3.37 -4.89
CA PHE A 222 -5.44 -4.80 -4.54
C PHE A 222 -4.64 -5.66 -5.52
N ALA A 223 -3.40 -5.27 -5.81
CA ALA A 223 -2.56 -5.80 -6.89
C ALA A 223 -2.55 -7.35 -7.02
N ALA A 224 -2.27 -8.04 -5.92
CA ALA A 224 -2.17 -9.50 -5.89
C ALA A 224 -3.53 -10.20 -6.03
N TRP A 225 -4.60 -9.53 -5.60
CA TRP A 225 -5.94 -10.08 -5.57
C TRP A 225 -6.62 -9.90 -6.93
N GLU A 226 -6.54 -8.70 -7.50
CA GLU A 226 -7.16 -8.36 -8.79
C GLU A 226 -6.36 -8.89 -9.98
N GLN A 227 -5.05 -8.66 -10.00
CA GLN A 227 -4.18 -8.96 -11.14
C GLN A 227 -3.05 -9.92 -10.75
N PRO A 228 -3.37 -11.16 -10.31
CA PRO A 228 -2.38 -12.08 -9.74
C PRO A 228 -1.24 -12.39 -10.71
N LYS A 229 -1.51 -12.41 -12.03
CA LYS A 229 -0.48 -12.63 -13.05
C LYS A 229 0.51 -11.47 -13.13
N TYR A 230 0.04 -10.24 -13.26
CA TYR A 230 0.94 -9.07 -13.33
C TYR A 230 1.73 -8.91 -12.04
N PHE A 231 1.07 -9.07 -10.89
CA PHE A 231 1.73 -9.08 -9.58
C PHE A 231 2.84 -10.14 -9.51
N THR A 232 2.55 -11.38 -9.88
CA THR A 232 3.51 -12.48 -9.82
C THR A 232 4.70 -12.26 -10.75
N ASP A 233 4.45 -11.77 -11.97
CA ASP A 233 5.50 -11.51 -12.95
C ASP A 233 6.45 -10.41 -12.47
N ASP A 234 5.94 -9.33 -11.89
CA ASP A 234 6.76 -8.26 -11.31
C ASP A 234 7.56 -8.71 -10.08
N VAL A 235 6.96 -9.48 -9.17
CA VAL A 235 7.68 -10.04 -8.02
C VAL A 235 8.81 -10.95 -8.48
N ARG A 236 8.55 -11.81 -9.49
CA ARG A 236 9.57 -12.68 -10.08
C ARG A 236 10.67 -11.90 -10.76
N ALA A 237 10.34 -10.84 -11.51
CA ALA A 237 11.31 -9.98 -12.17
C ALA A 237 12.21 -9.28 -11.14
N SER A 238 11.60 -8.69 -10.11
CA SER A 238 12.27 -7.98 -9.02
C SER A 238 13.34 -8.82 -8.33
N PHE A 239 13.06 -10.09 -8.06
CA PHE A 239 14.00 -10.96 -7.35
C PHE A 239 14.78 -11.91 -8.27
N LYS A 240 14.68 -11.76 -9.60
CA LYS A 240 15.36 -12.64 -10.56
C LYS A 240 16.87 -12.64 -10.36
N THR A 241 17.47 -11.47 -10.15
CA THR A 241 18.93 -11.30 -9.99
C THR A 241 19.45 -11.75 -8.62
N LEU A 242 18.56 -11.97 -7.65
CA LEU A 242 18.90 -12.38 -6.28
C LEU A 242 18.86 -13.89 -6.07
N ARG A 243 18.31 -14.63 -7.05
CA ARG A 243 18.35 -16.08 -7.12
C ARG A 243 19.77 -16.49 -7.50
N THR A 244 20.61 -16.77 -6.51
CA THR A 244 21.86 -17.51 -6.72
C THR A 244 21.53 -18.88 -7.31
N ALA A 245 22.30 -19.28 -8.34
CA ALA A 245 22.35 -20.66 -8.82
C ALA A 245 22.84 -21.61 -7.71
#